data_AF-A0A235I4S4-F1
#
_entry.id   AF-A0A235I4S4-F1
#
_cell.length_a   1.000
_cell.length_b   1.000
_cell.length_c   1.000
_cell.angle_alpha   90.00
_cell.angle_beta   90.00
_cell.angle_gamma   90.00
#
_symmetry.space_group_name_H-M   'P 1'
#
loop_
_entity.id
_entity.type
_entity.pdbx_description
1 polymer ?
#
loop_
_entity_poly.entity_id
_entity_poly.type
_entity_poly.pdbx_seq_one_letter_code
_entity_poly.pdbx_strand_id
1 'polypeptide(L)'
;MIKSLLYFLWAGLLEIGGGYLIWLWLREGKPSWLGILGGIALAFYGVIATLQPTNFGRVYAAYGGVFIAMAMLWGWKVDGVTPDRYDLIGVCLALVSVLIIMFAPRT
;
A
#
# COMPACT_ATOMS: atom_id res chain seq x y z
N MET A 1 -3.06 -16.61 -8.81
CA MET A 1 -1.93 -16.15 -7.98
C MET A 1 -1.22 -14.94 -8.58
N ILE A 2 -0.64 -15.03 -9.80
CA ILE A 2 0.10 -13.90 -10.44
C ILE A 2 -0.80 -12.69 -10.76
N LYS A 3 -2.00 -12.89 -11.33
CA LYS A 3 -2.95 -11.78 -11.58
C LYS A 3 -3.35 -11.04 -10.30
N SER A 4 -3.60 -11.77 -9.22
CA SER A 4 -3.96 -11.21 -7.92
C SER A 4 -2.80 -10.41 -7.31
N LEU A 5 -1.56 -10.85 -7.50
CA LEU A 5 -0.36 -10.14 -7.07
C LEU A 5 -0.13 -8.85 -7.87
N LEU A 6 -0.43 -8.87 -9.18
CA LEU A 6 -0.41 -7.68 -10.03
C LEU A 6 -1.45 -6.65 -9.59
N TYR A 7 -2.71 -7.06 -9.40
CA TYR A 7 -3.74 -6.15 -8.88
C TYR A 7 -3.37 -5.56 -7.54
N PHE A 8 -2.73 -6.35 -6.70
CA PHE A 8 -2.25 -5.94 -5.40
C PHE A 8 -1.13 -4.88 -5.48
N LEU A 9 -0.17 -5.04 -6.40
CA LEU A 9 0.88 -4.05 -6.64
C LEU A 9 0.30 -2.73 -7.17
N TRP A 10 -0.66 -2.81 -8.09
CA TRP A 10 -1.37 -1.65 -8.64
C TRP A 10 -2.24 -0.94 -7.60
N ALA A 11 -2.93 -1.71 -6.75
CA ALA A 11 -3.70 -1.19 -5.63
C ALA A 11 -2.80 -0.42 -4.64
N GLY A 12 -1.67 -1.01 -4.24
CA GLY A 12 -0.67 -0.37 -3.37
C GLY A 12 -0.13 0.94 -3.94
N LEU A 13 0.20 0.96 -5.23
CA LEU A 13 0.67 2.17 -5.91
C LEU A 13 -0.40 3.27 -5.96
N LEU A 14 -1.65 2.92 -6.24
CA LEU A 14 -2.76 3.88 -6.28
C LEU A 14 -3.10 4.41 -4.90
N GLU A 15 -3.02 3.58 -3.86
CA GLU A 15 -3.29 4.03 -2.49
C GLU A 15 -2.20 4.95 -1.95
N ILE A 16 -0.92 4.55 -2.06
CA ILE A 16 0.21 5.37 -1.62
C ILE A 16 0.30 6.64 -2.47
N GLY A 17 0.22 6.50 -3.79
CA GLY A 17 0.27 7.63 -4.72
C GLY A 17 -0.92 8.58 -4.55
N GLY A 18 -2.12 8.04 -4.36
CA GLY A 18 -3.34 8.82 -4.11
C GLY A 18 -3.27 9.59 -2.78
N GLY A 19 -2.83 8.91 -1.72
CA GLY A 19 -2.59 9.54 -0.41
C GLY A 19 -1.50 10.62 -0.48
N TYR A 20 -0.40 10.35 -1.20
CA TYR A 20 0.69 11.32 -1.39
C TYR A 20 0.23 12.56 -2.16
N LEU A 21 -0.59 12.40 -3.21
CA LEU A 21 -1.16 13.54 -3.95
C LEU A 21 -2.08 14.42 -3.09
N ILE A 22 -2.86 13.82 -2.20
CA ILE A 22 -3.68 14.56 -1.22
C ILE A 22 -2.79 15.25 -0.19
N TRP A 23 -1.73 14.58 0.27
CA TRP A 23 -0.75 15.16 1.18
C TRP A 23 -0.06 16.39 0.57
N LEU A 24 0.35 16.30 -0.70
CA LEU A 24 0.91 17.44 -1.44
C LEU A 24 -0.06 18.63 -1.49
N TRP A 25 -1.34 18.37 -1.72
CA TRP A 25 -2.36 19.42 -1.75
C TRP A 25 -2.57 20.06 -0.37
N LEU A 26 -2.84 19.26 0.66
CA LEU A 26 -3.22 19.76 1.99
C LEU A 26 -2.03 20.26 2.81
N ARG A 27 -0.86 19.59 2.70
CA ARG A 27 0.31 19.84 3.55
C ARG A 27 1.37 20.71 2.89
N GLU A 28 1.56 20.58 1.58
CA GLU A 28 2.54 21.40 0.82
C GLU A 28 1.90 22.58 0.07
N GLY A 29 0.58 22.76 0.14
CA GLY A 29 -0.12 23.85 -0.53
C GLY A 29 -0.07 23.77 -2.07
N LYS A 30 0.19 22.58 -2.63
CA LYS A 30 0.20 22.36 -4.08
C LYS A 30 -1.22 22.48 -4.67
N PRO A 31 -1.38 22.68 -5.99
CA PRO A 31 -2.68 22.92 -6.60
C PRO A 31 -3.75 21.86 -6.26
N SER A 32 -4.98 22.32 -6.05
CA SER A 32 -6.14 21.49 -5.66
C SER A 32 -6.46 20.35 -6.62
N TRP A 33 -6.10 20.49 -7.90
CA TRP A 33 -6.23 19.42 -8.88
C TRP A 33 -5.44 18.15 -8.51
N LEU A 34 -4.31 18.29 -7.82
CA LEU A 34 -3.56 17.13 -7.31
C LEU A 34 -4.33 16.38 -6.24
N GLY A 35 -4.98 17.10 -5.31
CA GLY A 35 -5.85 16.48 -4.31
C GLY A 35 -7.03 15.74 -4.94
N ILE A 36 -7.64 16.31 -5.98
CA ILE A 36 -8.73 15.68 -6.74
C ILE A 36 -8.24 14.41 -7.45
N LEU A 37 -7.10 14.48 -8.15
CA LEU A 37 -6.47 13.31 -8.76
C LEU A 37 -6.13 12.23 -7.73
N GLY A 38 -5.64 12.63 -6.55
CA GLY A 38 -5.36 11.71 -5.45
C GLY A 38 -6.62 11.02 -4.93
N GLY A 39 -7.72 11.77 -4.77
CA GLY A 39 -9.03 11.21 -4.42
C GLY A 39 -9.57 10.23 -5.46
N ILE A 40 -9.42 10.56 -6.75
CA ILE A 40 -9.78 9.66 -7.85
C ILE A 40 -8.94 8.37 -7.79
N ALA A 41 -7.63 8.48 -7.58
CA ALA A 41 -6.74 7.33 -7.45
C ALA A 41 -7.14 6.42 -6.27
N LEU A 42 -7.52 7.00 -5.12
CA LEU A 42 -8.03 6.25 -3.97
C LEU A 42 -9.37 5.56 -4.25
N ALA A 43 -10.26 6.19 -5.01
CA ALA A 43 -11.50 5.56 -5.44
C ALA A 43 -11.23 4.36 -6.36
N PHE A 44 -10.29 4.50 -7.32
CA PHE A 44 -9.87 3.39 -8.18
C PHE A 44 -9.20 2.26 -7.42
N TYR A 45 -8.38 2.57 -6.41
CA TYR A 45 -7.83 1.57 -5.50
C TYR A 45 -8.93 0.70 -4.88
N GLY A 46 -9.99 1.33 -4.33
CA GLY A 46 -11.12 0.60 -3.76
C GLY A 46 -11.77 -0.35 -4.76
N VAL A 47 -11.95 0.08 -6.01
CA VAL A 47 -12.49 -0.77 -7.08
C VAL A 47 -11.55 -1.95 -7.38
N ILE A 48 -10.25 -1.73 -7.52
CA ILE A 48 -9.28 -2.81 -7.80
C ILE A 48 -9.21 -3.81 -6.65
N ALA A 49 -9.30 -3.35 -5.39
CA ALA A 49 -9.33 -4.21 -4.22
C ALA A 49 -10.54 -5.17 -4.24
N THR A 50 -11.70 -4.73 -4.76
CA THR A 50 -12.90 -5.59 -4.90
C THR A 50 -12.76 -6.68 -5.97
N LEU A 51 -11.84 -6.55 -6.93
CA LEU A 51 -11.62 -7.54 -7.99
C LEU A 51 -10.82 -8.76 -7.52
N GLN A 52 -10.35 -8.79 -6.27
CA GLN A 52 -9.60 -9.93 -5.76
C GLN A 52 -10.53 -11.11 -5.37
N PRO A 53 -10.32 -12.32 -5.92
CA PRO A 53 -11.23 -13.46 -5.77
C PRO A 53 -11.09 -14.20 -4.43
N THR A 54 -10.56 -13.57 -3.38
CA THR A 54 -10.21 -14.22 -2.09
C THR A 54 -10.90 -13.52 -0.93
N ASN A 55 -11.04 -14.21 0.21
CA ASN A 55 -11.71 -13.70 1.40
C ASN A 55 -11.16 -12.31 1.83
N PHE A 56 -12.05 -11.32 1.88
CA PHE A 56 -11.77 -9.90 2.08
C PHE A 56 -10.76 -9.64 3.21
N GLY A 57 -11.01 -10.21 4.39
CA GLY A 57 -10.17 -9.96 5.57
C GLY A 57 -8.74 -10.50 5.44
N ARG A 58 -8.53 -11.60 4.71
CA ARG A 58 -7.19 -12.17 4.53
C ARG A 58 -6.39 -11.40 3.49
N VAL A 59 -7.06 -10.94 2.44
CA VAL A 59 -6.47 -10.10 1.41
C VAL A 59 -6.06 -8.76 1.99
N TYR A 60 -6.93 -8.10 2.76
CA TYR A 60 -6.62 -6.83 3.42
C TYR A 60 -5.51 -6.96 4.48
N ALA A 61 -5.48 -8.06 5.23
CA ALA A 61 -4.42 -8.29 6.20
C ALA A 61 -3.06 -8.55 5.54
N ALA A 62 -3.03 -9.31 4.44
CA ALA A 62 -1.82 -9.46 3.63
C ALA A 62 -1.40 -8.13 2.98
N TYR A 63 -2.39 -7.33 2.58
CA TYR A 63 -2.23 -6.00 2.01
C TYR A 63 -1.53 -5.03 2.94
N GLY A 64 -1.97 -4.94 4.19
CA GLY A 64 -1.36 -4.06 5.18
C GLY A 64 0.15 -4.28 5.35
N GLY A 65 0.63 -5.52 5.34
CA GLY A 65 2.06 -5.77 5.52
C GLY A 65 2.93 -5.45 4.30
N VAL A 66 2.44 -5.71 3.08
CA VAL A 66 3.18 -5.29 1.87
C VAL A 66 3.06 -3.79 1.64
N PHE A 67 1.94 -3.18 2.03
CA PHE A 67 1.77 -1.72 2.03
C PHE A 67 2.86 -1.04 2.85
N ILE A 68 3.21 -1.57 4.03
CA ILE A 68 4.33 -1.04 4.84
C ILE A 68 5.65 -1.07 4.06
N ALA A 69 5.94 -2.18 3.36
CA ALA A 69 7.15 -2.29 2.54
C ALA A 69 7.15 -1.29 1.36
N MET A 70 6.01 -1.15 0.67
CA MET A 70 5.87 -0.20 -0.45
C MET A 70 5.93 1.25 0.02
N ALA A 71 5.32 1.58 1.16
CA ALA A 71 5.37 2.92 1.75
C ALA A 71 6.80 3.31 2.13
N MET A 72 7.57 2.36 2.67
CA MET A 72 8.99 2.57 2.96
C MET A 72 9.81 2.83 1.68
N LEU A 73 9.59 2.03 0.63
CA LEU A 73 10.24 2.24 -0.67
C LEU A 73 9.85 3.57 -1.30
N TRP A 74 8.59 3.98 -1.14
CA TRP A 74 8.09 5.27 -1.61
C TRP A 74 8.75 6.42 -0.85
N GLY A 75 8.77 6.39 0.48
CA GLY A 75 9.44 7.40 1.30
C GLY A 75 10.93 7.50 0.99
N TRP A 76 11.58 6.37 0.70
CA TRP A 76 12.99 6.38 0.27
C TRP A 76 13.20 7.01 -1.11
N LYS A 77 12.36 6.68 -2.08
CA LYS A 77 12.56 7.07 -3.48
C LYS A 77 11.97 8.44 -3.83
N VAL A 78 10.88 8.82 -3.20
CA VAL A 78 10.12 10.06 -3.48
C VAL A 78 10.44 11.13 -2.46
N ASP A 79 10.40 10.80 -1.16
CA ASP A 79 10.71 11.77 -0.09
C ASP A 79 12.21 11.85 0.21
N GLY A 80 13.02 10.91 -0.32
CA GLY A 80 14.47 10.87 -0.10
C GLY A 80 14.89 10.45 1.31
N VAL A 81 13.94 9.97 2.13
CA VAL A 81 14.19 9.58 3.51
C VAL A 81 14.80 8.19 3.53
N THR A 82 16.08 8.09 3.89
CA THR A 82 16.77 6.80 3.99
C THR A 82 16.18 5.98 5.14
N PRO A 83 15.72 4.74 4.88
CA PRO A 83 15.15 3.89 5.93
C PRO A 83 16.20 3.58 6.98
N ASP A 84 15.82 3.72 8.26
CA ASP A 84 16.69 3.36 9.38
C ASP A 84 16.68 1.84 9.65
N ARG A 85 17.56 1.37 10.51
CA ARG A 85 17.60 -0.03 10.95
C ARG A 85 16.29 -0.45 11.61
N TYR A 86 15.64 0.44 12.36
CA TYR A 86 14.33 0.16 12.98
C TYR A 86 13.21 0.03 11.94
N ASP A 87 13.26 0.85 10.89
CA ASP A 87 12.33 0.80 9.76
C ASP A 87 12.41 -0.54 9.03
N LEU A 88 13.64 -1.01 8.76
CA LEU A 88 13.91 -2.32 8.16
C LEU A 88 13.38 -3.47 9.02
N ILE A 89 13.59 -3.41 10.34
CA ILE A 89 13.05 -4.41 11.28
C ILE A 89 11.51 -4.41 11.25
N GLY A 90 10.89 -3.24 11.23
CA GLY A 90 9.45 -3.07 11.12
C GLY A 90 8.88 -3.68 9.83
N VAL A 91 9.51 -3.41 8.69
CA VAL A 91 9.13 -4.02 7.40
C VAL A 91 9.27 -5.54 7.44
N CYS A 92 10.35 -6.07 8.00
CA CYS A 92 10.54 -7.52 8.15
C CYS A 92 9.44 -8.16 9.01
N LEU A 93 9.10 -7.57 10.16
CA LEU A 93 8.02 -8.05 11.04
C LEU A 93 6.65 -8.00 10.35
N ALA A 94 6.39 -6.96 9.57
CA ALA A 94 5.17 -6.83 8.79
C ALA A 94 5.05 -7.95 7.75
N LEU A 95 6.13 -8.24 7.03
CA LEU A 95 6.16 -9.32 6.04
C LEU A 95 6.00 -10.71 6.68
N VAL A 96 6.64 -10.96 7.82
CA VAL A 96 6.46 -12.21 8.59
C VAL A 96 5.01 -12.36 9.02
N SER A 97 4.36 -11.28 9.47
CA SER A 97 2.95 -11.29 9.84
C SER A 97 2.06 -11.66 8.65
N VAL A 98 2.35 -11.15 7.45
CA VAL A 98 1.64 -11.53 6.21
C VAL A 98 1.82 -13.02 5.90
N LEU A 99 3.04 -13.55 6.03
CA LEU A 99 3.31 -14.97 5.81
C LEU A 99 2.52 -15.85 6.76
N ILE A 100 2.46 -15.49 8.05
CA ILE A 100 1.66 -16.23 9.05
C ILE A 100 0.18 -16.18 8.68
N ILE A 101 -0.37 -15.01 8.35
CA ILE A 101 -1.80 -14.87 8.04
C ILE A 101 -2.17 -15.64 6.76
N MET A 102 -1.30 -15.65 5.75
CA MET A 102 -1.57 -16.33 4.48
C MET A 102 -1.33 -17.84 4.53
N PHE A 103 -0.26 -18.30 5.18
CA PHE A 103 0.25 -19.67 5.06
C PHE A 103 0.14 -20.52 6.33
N ALA A 104 -0.29 -19.97 7.47
CA ALA A 104 -0.48 -20.79 8.67
C ALA A 104 -1.52 -21.89 8.41
N PRO A 105 -1.18 -23.17 8.69
CA PRO A 105 -2.08 -24.30 8.52
C PRO A 105 -3.28 -24.12 9.43
N ARG A 106 -4.48 -24.33 8.89
CA ARG A 106 -5.73 -24.21 9.62
C ARG A 106 -6.43 -25.55 9.52
N THR A 107 -6.47 -26.25 10.64
CA THR A 107 -7.25 -27.47 10.83
C THR A 107 -8.74 -27.15 10.73
#